data_AF-A0A3Q2PJV7-F1
#
_entry.id   AF-A0A3Q2PJV7-F1
#
_cell.length_a   1.000
_cell.length_b   1.000
_cell.length_c   1.000
_cell.angle_alpha   90.00
_cell.angle_beta   90.00
_cell.angle_gamma   90.00
#
_symmetry.space_group_name_H-M   'P 1'
#
loop_
_entity.id
_entity.type
_entity.pdbx_description
1 polymer ?
#
loop_
_entity_poly.entity_id
_entity_poly.type
_entity_poly.pdbx_seq_one_letter_code
_entity_poly.pdbx_strand_id
1 'polypeptide(L)'
;MHLHSLVVPPFLTIILFPIRFSPPPAFWDEQQAYEELLYWDRLIQEGHRLLPEDFDRYEELRYWYDCLCYEDELRQYHQYMAVVKDVEDQWKIEEIMARPKKGGRQNRLVMTKHFEVYPSSEELQSVQTIISHVEHAFKTKSDFFPEKKSQNSEEKSEERVLRGLMRVGLVAKGLLLKGDKELELVLLCSNWPTVTLLNRMVNGKWTELI
;
A
#
# COMPACT_ATOMS: atom_id res chain seq x y z
N MET A 1 -49.23 -2.88 -6.18
CA MET A 1 -48.50 -2.99 -7.47
C MET A 1 -48.02 -1.61 -7.89
N HIS A 2 -46.78 -1.25 -7.55
CA HIS A 2 -45.95 -0.32 -8.30
C HIS A 2 -44.50 -0.58 -7.86
N LEU A 3 -43.75 -1.25 -8.74
CA LEU A 3 -42.32 -1.46 -8.59
C LEU A 3 -41.61 -0.20 -9.10
N HIS A 4 -40.83 0.46 -8.26
CA HIS A 4 -39.74 1.31 -8.73
C HIS A 4 -38.46 0.47 -8.71
N SER A 5 -38.03 0.00 -9.88
CA SER A 5 -36.71 -0.62 -10.04
C SER A 5 -35.69 0.46 -10.38
N LEU A 6 -34.73 0.70 -9.48
CA LEU A 6 -33.46 1.31 -9.84
C LEU A 6 -32.49 0.18 -10.21
N VAL A 7 -32.17 0.07 -11.49
CA VAL A 7 -31.18 -0.89 -12.01
C VAL A 7 -29.80 -0.28 -11.84
N VAL A 8 -28.91 -0.97 -11.13
CA VAL A 8 -27.45 -0.76 -11.20
C VAL A 8 -26.75 -2.13 -11.21
N PRO A 9 -25.86 -2.43 -12.17
CA PRO A 9 -24.96 -3.58 -12.13
C PRO A 9 -23.51 -3.16 -11.80
N PRO A 10 -22.57 -4.09 -11.51
CA PRO A 10 -22.71 -5.47 -11.04
C PRO A 10 -22.33 -5.54 -9.54
N PHE A 11 -22.42 -6.71 -8.92
CA PHE A 11 -22.17 -6.94 -7.48
C PHE A 11 -23.35 -6.54 -6.58
N LEU A 12 -23.96 -7.56 -5.96
CA LEU A 12 -25.13 -7.51 -5.08
C LEU A 12 -26.48 -7.25 -5.76
N THR A 13 -27.18 -8.34 -6.07
CA THR A 13 -28.64 -8.34 -6.06
C THR A 13 -29.08 -8.56 -4.61
N ILE A 14 -29.48 -7.49 -3.91
CA ILE A 14 -30.17 -7.65 -2.62
C ILE A 14 -31.63 -7.93 -2.94
N ILE A 15 -32.02 -9.20 -2.87
CA ILE A 15 -33.43 -9.58 -2.87
C ILE A 15 -33.96 -9.25 -1.46
N LEU A 16 -34.58 -8.08 -1.31
CA LEU A 16 -35.39 -7.77 -0.13
C LEU A 16 -36.69 -8.59 -0.21
N PHE A 17 -36.62 -9.87 0.14
CA PHE A 17 -37.80 -10.52 0.72
C PHE A 17 -38.09 -9.83 2.05
N PRO A 18 -39.36 -9.59 2.40
CA PRO A 18 -39.71 -9.27 3.77
C PRO A 18 -39.51 -10.56 4.59
N ILE A 19 -38.25 -10.88 4.91
CA ILE A 19 -37.95 -11.90 5.90
C ILE A 19 -38.45 -11.32 7.21
N ARG A 20 -39.54 -11.90 7.70
CA ARG A 20 -40.07 -11.62 9.03
C ARG A 20 -39.02 -12.16 9.99
N PHE A 21 -38.07 -11.31 10.36
CA PHE A 21 -37.06 -11.60 11.37
C PHE A 21 -37.82 -11.81 12.69
N SER A 22 -38.16 -13.06 12.99
CA SER A 22 -38.41 -13.46 14.37
C SER A 22 -37.02 -13.68 14.94
N PRO A 23 -36.46 -12.76 15.76
CA PRO A 23 -35.28 -13.11 16.52
C PRO A 23 -35.61 -14.40 17.30
N PRO A 24 -34.75 -15.43 17.28
CA PRO A 24 -35.00 -16.62 18.08
C PRO A 24 -35.27 -16.17 19.52
N PRO A 25 -36.35 -16.65 20.16
CA PRO A 25 -36.64 -16.36 21.56
C PRO A 25 -35.37 -16.50 22.40
N ALA A 26 -35.16 -15.60 23.36
CA ALA A 26 -33.94 -15.45 24.17
C ALA A 26 -33.56 -16.67 25.04
N PHE A 27 -34.11 -17.85 24.78
CA PHE A 27 -33.93 -19.09 25.53
C PHE A 27 -33.90 -20.31 24.60
N TRP A 28 -33.29 -20.21 23.42
CA TRP A 28 -33.00 -21.41 22.66
C TRP A 28 -31.74 -22.01 23.26
N ASP A 29 -31.90 -23.13 23.96
CA ASP A 29 -30.76 -23.94 24.37
C ASP A 29 -30.15 -24.53 23.10
N GLU A 30 -28.88 -24.20 22.83
CA GLU A 30 -28.20 -24.57 21.58
C GLU A 30 -28.23 -26.10 21.38
N GLN A 31 -28.14 -26.83 22.48
CA GLN A 31 -28.19 -28.27 22.51
C GLN A 31 -29.58 -28.80 22.11
N GLN A 32 -30.64 -28.15 22.59
CA GLN A 32 -32.02 -28.53 22.26
C GLN A 32 -32.35 -28.24 20.80
N ALA A 33 -31.91 -27.10 20.27
CA ALA A 33 -32.09 -26.73 18.87
C ALA A 33 -31.34 -27.69 17.93
N TYR A 34 -30.13 -28.11 18.29
CA TYR A 34 -29.35 -29.08 17.52
C TYR A 34 -29.97 -30.48 17.54
N GLU A 35 -30.43 -30.95 18.71
CA GLU A 35 -31.13 -32.23 18.84
C GLU A 35 -32.42 -32.25 18.01
N GLU A 36 -33.14 -31.14 17.98
CA GLU A 36 -34.34 -30.98 17.16
C GLU A 36 -34.03 -31.00 15.65
N LEU A 37 -32.97 -30.31 15.22
CA LEU A 37 -32.50 -30.32 13.84
C LEU A 37 -32.12 -31.73 13.37
N LEU A 38 -31.41 -32.50 14.20
CA LEU A 38 -31.07 -33.90 13.92
C LEU A 38 -32.29 -34.82 13.86
N TYR A 39 -33.30 -34.56 14.67
CA TYR A 39 -34.56 -35.29 14.64
C TYR A 39 -35.29 -35.07 13.30
N TRP A 40 -35.39 -33.82 12.86
CA TRP A 40 -36.00 -33.48 11.57
C TRP A 40 -35.18 -34.05 10.40
N ASP A 41 -33.86 -33.97 10.43
CA ASP A 41 -32.99 -34.54 9.39
C ASP A 41 -33.17 -36.07 9.28
N ARG A 42 -33.29 -36.77 10.41
CA ARG A 42 -33.58 -38.21 10.43
C ARG A 42 -34.92 -38.54 9.80
N LEU A 43 -35.98 -37.79 10.13
CA LEU A 43 -37.31 -37.99 9.55
C LEU A 43 -37.33 -37.76 8.04
N ILE A 44 -36.63 -36.73 7.55
CA ILE A 44 -36.50 -36.43 6.12
C ILE A 44 -35.73 -37.55 5.40
N GLN A 45 -34.64 -38.07 6.00
CA GLN A 45 -33.85 -39.17 5.45
C GLN A 45 -34.64 -40.49 5.38
N GLU A 46 -35.54 -40.73 6.34
CA GLU A 46 -36.49 -41.86 6.34
C GLU A 46 -37.63 -41.70 5.30
N GLY A 47 -37.69 -40.55 4.61
CA GLY A 47 -38.64 -40.30 3.51
C GLY A 47 -39.95 -39.65 3.94
N HIS A 48 -40.06 -39.17 5.18
CA HIS A 48 -41.24 -38.44 5.63
C HIS A 48 -41.29 -37.03 5.01
N ARG A 49 -42.45 -36.65 4.46
CA ARG A 49 -42.70 -35.27 4.03
C ARG A 49 -43.25 -34.47 5.20
N LEU A 50 -42.53 -33.42 5.57
CA LEU A 50 -42.93 -32.47 6.60
C LEU A 50 -44.14 -31.65 6.14
N LEU A 51 -45.01 -31.28 7.08
CA LEU A 51 -46.04 -30.27 6.82
C LEU A 51 -45.35 -28.92 6.59
N PRO A 52 -45.98 -27.98 5.85
CA PRO A 52 -45.38 -26.66 5.59
C PRO A 52 -44.91 -25.92 6.85
N GLU A 53 -45.67 -26.01 7.95
CA GLU A 53 -45.34 -25.35 9.23
C GLU A 53 -44.13 -26.02 9.94
N ASP A 54 -44.01 -27.34 9.83
CA ASP A 54 -42.85 -28.10 10.36
C ASP A 54 -41.60 -27.88 9.50
N PHE A 55 -41.79 -27.67 8.19
CA PHE A 55 -40.73 -27.36 7.25
C PHE A 55 -40.16 -25.96 7.50
N ASP A 56 -41.01 -24.97 7.75
CA ASP A 56 -40.57 -23.59 8.07
C ASP A 56 -39.72 -23.59 9.36
N ARG A 57 -40.13 -24.35 10.39
CA ARG A 57 -39.36 -24.50 11.64
C ARG A 57 -38.02 -25.20 11.43
N TYR A 58 -37.98 -26.23 10.58
CA TYR A 58 -36.73 -26.90 10.19
C TYR A 58 -35.80 -25.96 9.41
N GLU A 59 -36.32 -25.15 8.50
CA GLU A 59 -35.54 -24.18 7.72
C GLU A 59 -34.95 -23.08 8.64
N GLU A 60 -35.72 -22.58 9.60
CA GLU A 60 -35.25 -21.63 10.61
C GLU A 60 -34.12 -22.21 11.48
N LEU A 61 -34.28 -23.45 11.96
CA LEU A 61 -33.25 -24.16 12.74
C LEU A 61 -31.97 -24.39 11.92
N ARG A 62 -32.12 -24.76 10.64
CA ARG A 62 -31.00 -25.01 9.74
C ARG A 62 -30.23 -23.73 9.44
N TYR A 63 -30.93 -22.64 9.16
CA TYR A 63 -30.31 -21.34 8.93
C TYR A 63 -29.57 -20.83 10.20
N TRP A 64 -30.15 -21.06 11.38
CA TRP A 64 -29.50 -20.73 12.65
C TRP A 64 -28.22 -21.55 12.86
N TYR A 65 -28.25 -22.85 12.58
CA TYR A 65 -27.07 -23.71 12.64
C TYR A 65 -25.98 -23.26 11.67
N ASP A 66 -26.35 -22.94 10.43
CA ASP A 66 -25.42 -22.42 9.43
C ASP A 66 -24.77 -21.11 9.92
N CYS A 67 -25.56 -20.19 10.51
CA CYS A 67 -25.04 -18.95 11.08
C CYS A 67 -24.04 -19.19 12.23
N LEU A 68 -24.32 -20.13 13.14
CA LEU A 68 -23.40 -20.50 14.20
C LEU A 68 -22.09 -21.08 13.65
N CYS A 69 -22.18 -21.99 12.68
CA CYS A 69 -21.00 -22.56 12.04
C CYS A 69 -20.13 -21.48 11.39
N TYR A 70 -20.72 -20.49 10.72
CA TYR A 70 -19.99 -19.36 10.15
C TYR A 70 -19.28 -18.51 11.23
N GLU A 71 -19.94 -18.27 12.37
CA GLU A 71 -19.31 -17.53 13.48
C GLU A 71 -18.13 -18.29 14.09
N ASP A 72 -18.24 -19.61 14.27
CA ASP A 72 -17.18 -20.45 14.81
C ASP A 72 -15.99 -20.56 13.87
N GLU A 73 -16.22 -20.70 12.56
CA GLU A 73 -15.16 -20.67 11.55
C GLU A 73 -14.41 -19.33 11.56
N LEU A 74 -15.13 -18.21 11.71
CA LEU A 74 -14.53 -16.88 11.83
C LEU A 74 -13.69 -16.73 13.10
N ARG A 75 -14.15 -17.28 14.24
CA ARG A 75 -13.36 -17.28 15.49
C ARG A 75 -12.06 -18.06 15.33
N GLN A 76 -12.12 -19.24 14.71
CA GLN A 76 -10.95 -20.08 14.44
C GLN A 76 -9.97 -19.39 13.49
N TYR A 77 -10.47 -18.74 12.44
CA TYR A 77 -9.64 -17.96 11.52
C TYR A 77 -8.93 -16.80 12.24
N HIS A 78 -9.65 -16.03 13.06
CA HIS A 78 -9.04 -14.95 13.84
C HIS A 78 -7.96 -15.46 14.79
N GLN A 79 -8.18 -16.61 15.45
CA GLN A 79 -7.20 -17.24 16.31
C GLN A 79 -5.96 -17.70 15.53
N TYR A 80 -6.15 -18.34 14.37
CA TYR A 80 -5.06 -18.73 13.48
C TYR A 80 -4.24 -17.53 13.01
N MET A 81 -4.91 -16.47 12.54
CA MET A 81 -4.25 -15.24 12.09
C MET A 81 -3.45 -14.56 13.20
N ALA A 82 -3.94 -14.58 14.45
CA ALA A 82 -3.20 -14.07 15.59
C ALA A 82 -1.92 -14.88 15.85
N VAL A 83 -2.00 -16.21 15.83
CA VAL A 83 -0.82 -17.09 16.00
C VAL A 83 0.19 -16.89 14.86
N VAL A 84 -0.26 -16.79 13.61
CA VAL A 84 0.62 -16.55 12.45
C VAL A 84 1.35 -15.22 12.60
N LYS A 85 0.65 -14.16 13.00
CA LYS A 85 1.24 -12.84 13.22
C LYS A 85 2.29 -12.85 14.34
N ASP A 86 1.98 -13.53 15.45
CA ASP A 86 2.92 -13.65 16.57
C ASP A 86 4.18 -14.43 16.16
N VAL A 87 4.04 -15.50 15.37
CA VAL A 87 5.17 -16.26 14.83
C VAL A 87 6.00 -15.43 13.84
N GLU A 88 5.37 -14.67 12.95
CA GLU A 88 6.07 -13.78 12.03
C GLU A 88 6.86 -12.69 12.77
N ASP A 89 6.28 -12.10 13.80
CA ASP A 89 6.94 -11.07 14.59
C ASP A 89 8.07 -11.66 15.45
N GLN A 90 7.91 -12.88 15.97
CA GLN A 90 8.99 -13.63 16.61
C GLN A 90 10.13 -13.93 15.63
N TRP A 91 9.84 -14.38 14.42
CA TRP A 91 10.86 -14.63 13.39
C TRP A 91 11.61 -13.37 12.98
N LYS A 92 10.92 -12.22 12.86
CA LYS A 92 11.58 -10.93 12.61
C LYS A 92 12.52 -10.56 13.75
N ILE A 93 12.10 -10.75 15.01
CA ILE A 93 12.95 -10.50 16.17
C ILE A 93 14.15 -11.44 16.17
N GLU A 94 13.95 -12.73 15.92
CA GLU A 94 15.02 -13.72 15.81
C GLU A 94 15.99 -13.41 14.65
N GLU A 95 15.50 -12.92 13.52
CA GLU A 95 16.33 -12.52 12.38
C GLU A 95 17.16 -11.26 12.67
N ILE A 96 16.59 -10.29 13.38
CA ILE A 96 17.31 -9.10 13.85
C ILE A 96 18.35 -9.47 14.92
N MET A 97 18.03 -10.42 15.80
CA MET A 97 18.91 -10.89 16.88
C MET A 97 19.94 -11.93 16.42
N ALA A 98 19.72 -12.58 15.28
CA ALA A 98 20.67 -13.51 14.70
C ALA A 98 21.94 -12.74 14.29
N ARG A 99 23.09 -13.24 14.77
CA ARG A 99 24.41 -12.76 14.30
C ARG A 99 24.43 -12.82 12.77
N PRO A 100 25.01 -11.82 12.07
CA PRO A 100 25.08 -11.85 10.63
C PRO A 100 25.69 -13.18 10.21
N LYS A 101 24.89 -14.02 9.54
CA LYS A 101 25.37 -15.28 8.97
C LYS A 101 26.61 -14.90 8.18
N LYS A 102 27.79 -15.36 8.59
CA LYS A 102 29.02 -15.24 7.79
C LYS A 102 28.73 -15.98 6.50
N GLY A 103 28.19 -15.28 5.50
CA GLY A 103 27.80 -15.91 4.27
C GLY A 103 29.03 -16.55 3.66
N GLY A 104 28.86 -17.79 3.19
CA GLY A 104 29.96 -18.62 2.73
C GLY A 104 30.69 -18.05 1.51
N ARG A 105 31.43 -18.92 0.80
CA ARG A 105 32.19 -18.58 -0.43
C ARG A 105 31.42 -17.68 -1.42
N GLN A 106 30.10 -17.79 -1.49
CA GLN A 106 29.22 -16.99 -2.34
C GLN A 106 29.23 -15.49 -1.96
N ASN A 107 29.20 -15.14 -0.67
CA ASN A 107 29.33 -13.73 -0.26
C ASN A 107 30.68 -13.16 -0.70
N ARG A 108 31.76 -13.95 -0.62
CA ARG A 108 33.08 -13.48 -1.07
C ARG A 108 33.08 -13.18 -2.57
N LEU A 109 32.51 -14.06 -3.40
CA LEU A 109 32.45 -13.86 -4.85
C LEU A 109 31.57 -12.67 -5.23
N VAL A 110 30.42 -12.52 -4.58
CA VAL A 110 29.53 -11.35 -4.75
C VAL A 110 30.28 -10.09 -4.37
N MET A 111 30.99 -10.07 -3.24
CA MET A 111 31.77 -8.90 -2.81
C MET A 111 32.95 -8.61 -3.74
N THR A 112 33.60 -9.62 -4.32
CA THR A 112 34.65 -9.42 -5.35
C THR A 112 34.07 -8.78 -6.60
N LYS A 113 32.94 -9.30 -7.12
CA LYS A 113 32.26 -8.70 -8.27
C LYS A 113 31.71 -7.32 -7.96
N HIS A 114 31.15 -7.11 -6.78
CA HIS A 114 30.70 -5.81 -6.32
C HIS A 114 31.84 -4.80 -6.33
N PHE A 115 33.03 -5.16 -5.82
CA PHE A 115 34.19 -4.27 -5.86
C PHE A 115 34.68 -3.98 -7.29
N GLU A 116 34.58 -4.94 -8.21
CA GLU A 116 34.96 -4.74 -9.62
C GLU A 116 34.03 -3.76 -10.35
N VAL A 117 32.74 -3.78 -10.05
CA VAL A 117 31.72 -2.95 -10.73
C VAL A 117 31.42 -1.63 -10.02
N TYR A 118 31.74 -1.52 -8.74
CA TYR A 118 31.49 -0.31 -7.96
C TYR A 118 32.46 0.82 -8.38
N PRO A 119 31.97 2.07 -8.52
CA PRO A 119 32.82 3.20 -8.88
C PRO A 119 33.94 3.42 -7.86
N SER A 120 35.07 3.92 -8.34
CA SER A 120 36.17 4.33 -7.45
C SER A 120 35.78 5.54 -6.61
N SER A 121 36.46 5.74 -5.48
CA SER A 121 36.22 6.90 -4.61
C SER A 121 36.42 8.23 -5.35
N GLU A 122 37.32 8.28 -6.32
CA GLU A 122 37.59 9.47 -7.14
C GLU A 122 36.43 9.78 -8.09
N GLU A 123 35.86 8.76 -8.72
CA GLU A 123 34.67 8.90 -9.58
C GLU A 123 33.47 9.40 -8.77
N LEU A 124 33.22 8.82 -7.59
CA LEU A 124 32.14 9.27 -6.70
C LEU A 124 32.35 10.70 -6.24
N GLN A 125 33.58 11.08 -5.90
CA GLN A 125 33.90 12.45 -5.51
C GLN A 125 33.65 13.42 -6.67
N SER A 126 34.00 13.03 -7.90
CA SER A 126 33.75 13.82 -9.11
C SER A 126 32.25 14.02 -9.33
N VAL A 127 31.44 12.96 -9.22
CA VAL A 127 29.97 13.02 -9.31
C VAL A 127 29.39 13.95 -8.24
N GLN A 128 29.78 13.79 -6.98
CA GLN A 128 29.31 14.66 -5.90
C GLN A 128 29.71 16.11 -6.13
N THR A 129 30.91 16.35 -6.64
CA THR A 129 31.43 17.69 -6.93
C THR A 129 30.60 18.35 -8.02
N ILE A 130 30.36 17.66 -9.14
CA ILE A 130 29.53 18.16 -10.25
C ILE A 130 28.11 18.48 -9.76
N ILE A 131 27.48 17.56 -9.02
CA ILE A 131 26.12 17.78 -8.51
C ILE A 131 26.10 18.98 -7.56
N SER A 132 27.11 19.12 -6.69
CA SER A 132 27.19 20.26 -5.76
C SER A 132 27.34 21.59 -6.51
N HIS A 133 28.14 21.64 -7.58
CA HIS A 133 28.27 22.83 -8.43
C HIS A 133 26.95 23.18 -9.12
N VAL A 134 26.26 22.17 -9.67
CA VAL A 134 24.95 22.36 -10.30
C VAL A 134 23.94 22.85 -9.26
N GLU A 135 23.82 22.20 -8.11
CA GLU A 135 22.93 22.61 -7.01
C GLU A 135 23.21 24.06 -6.58
N HIS A 136 24.47 24.43 -6.40
CA HIS A 136 24.87 25.79 -6.04
C HIS A 136 24.56 26.82 -7.15
N ALA A 137 24.86 26.49 -8.41
CA ALA A 137 24.55 27.36 -9.54
C ALA A 137 23.04 27.60 -9.68
N PHE A 138 22.23 26.55 -9.50
CA PHE A 138 20.77 26.66 -9.50
C PHE A 138 20.25 27.42 -8.29
N LYS A 139 20.88 27.27 -7.12
CA LYS A 139 20.54 28.06 -5.92
C LYS A 139 20.78 29.55 -6.16
N THR A 140 21.98 29.91 -6.63
CA THR A 140 22.34 31.30 -6.96
C THR A 140 21.41 31.87 -8.01
N LYS A 141 21.15 31.14 -9.11
CA LYS A 141 20.22 31.58 -10.15
C LYS A 141 18.79 31.69 -9.64
N SER A 142 18.34 30.79 -8.77
CA SER A 142 17.02 30.86 -8.15
C SER A 142 16.81 32.16 -7.37
N ASP A 143 17.85 32.73 -6.76
CA ASP A 143 17.75 34.00 -6.05
C ASP A 143 17.51 35.18 -7.01
N PHE A 144 17.87 35.05 -8.30
CA PHE A 144 17.59 36.04 -9.35
C PHE A 144 16.19 35.92 -9.99
N PHE A 145 15.42 34.87 -9.67
CA PHE A 145 14.04 34.69 -10.14
C PHE A 145 13.01 34.75 -9.00
N PRO A 146 12.88 35.91 -8.30
CA PRO A 146 11.78 36.12 -7.38
C PRO A 146 10.47 36.17 -8.17
N GLU A 147 9.46 35.48 -7.68
CA GLU A 147 8.10 35.57 -8.22
C GLU A 147 7.55 36.95 -7.85
N LYS A 148 7.27 37.80 -8.85
CA LYS A 148 6.63 39.10 -8.60
C LYS A 148 5.18 38.84 -8.17
N LYS A 149 4.92 38.71 -6.88
CA LYS A 149 3.55 38.81 -6.36
C LYS A 149 3.09 40.25 -6.48
N SER A 150 1.94 40.42 -7.13
CA SER A 150 1.10 41.60 -6.99
C SER A 150 0.89 41.91 -5.51
N GLN A 151 1.09 43.17 -5.13
CA GLN A 151 1.00 43.68 -3.78
C GLN A 151 -0.27 43.19 -3.06
N ASN A 152 -0.11 42.46 -1.95
CA ASN A 152 -0.92 42.50 -0.72
C ASN A 152 -0.77 41.20 0.08
N SER A 153 0.21 41.16 0.99
CA SER A 153 0.15 40.45 2.29
C SER A 153 1.54 40.46 2.92
N GLU A 154 1.66 41.10 4.08
CA GLU A 154 2.85 41.10 4.94
C GLU A 154 3.07 39.70 5.53
N GLU A 155 3.76 38.82 4.81
CA GLU A 155 4.41 37.64 5.37
C GLU A 155 5.53 37.26 4.39
N LYS A 156 6.79 37.39 4.83
CA LYS A 156 8.00 37.08 4.04
C LYS A 156 8.12 35.58 3.77
N SER A 157 7.27 35.04 2.91
CA SER A 157 7.62 33.88 2.10
C SER A 157 7.81 34.34 0.67
N GLU A 158 9.07 34.59 0.30
CA GLU A 158 9.46 34.70 -1.11
C GLU A 158 9.09 33.37 -1.76
N GLU A 159 7.93 33.29 -2.41
CA GLU A 159 7.67 32.16 -3.30
C GLU A 159 8.63 32.29 -4.47
N ARG A 160 9.68 31.47 -4.44
CA ARG A 160 10.68 31.44 -5.50
C ARG A 160 10.10 30.61 -6.64
N VAL A 161 10.28 31.07 -7.89
CA VAL A 161 9.80 30.33 -9.07
C VAL A 161 10.46 28.95 -9.15
N LEU A 162 11.72 28.85 -8.73
CA LEU A 162 12.46 27.59 -8.59
C LEU A 162 12.47 27.17 -7.12
N ARG A 163 11.93 25.99 -6.83
CA ARG A 163 11.84 25.45 -5.46
C ARG A 163 13.09 24.68 -5.07
N GLY A 164 13.69 23.97 -6.02
CA GLY A 164 14.92 23.21 -5.76
C GLY A 164 15.31 22.29 -6.90
N LEU A 165 16.44 21.62 -6.73
CA LEU A 165 16.94 20.58 -7.61
C LEU A 165 16.98 19.29 -6.80
N MET A 166 16.43 18.20 -7.34
CA MET A 166 16.39 16.90 -6.70
C MET A 166 17.23 15.91 -7.49
N ARG A 167 18.02 15.11 -6.77
CA ARG A 167 18.73 13.97 -7.33
C ARG A 167 17.73 12.86 -7.60
N VAL A 168 17.76 12.27 -8.79
CA VAL A 168 16.94 11.09 -9.14
C VAL A 168 17.81 10.02 -9.80
N GLY A 169 17.20 8.92 -10.25
CA GLY A 169 17.91 7.86 -10.96
C GLY A 169 18.93 7.10 -10.11
N LEU A 170 20.02 6.65 -10.73
CA LEU A 170 21.06 5.84 -10.10
C LEU A 170 21.79 6.58 -8.98
N VAL A 171 21.96 7.89 -9.13
CA VAL A 171 22.59 8.78 -8.14
C VAL A 171 21.83 8.76 -6.82
N ALA A 172 20.50 8.92 -6.87
CA ALA A 172 19.67 8.95 -5.66
C ALA A 172 19.58 7.59 -4.97
N LYS A 173 19.70 6.50 -5.75
CA LYS A 173 19.63 5.12 -5.24
C LYS A 173 20.97 4.57 -4.77
N GLY A 174 22.08 5.29 -5.00
CA GLY A 174 23.42 4.78 -4.73
C GLY A 174 23.80 3.57 -5.59
N LEU A 175 23.25 3.49 -6.81
CA LEU A 175 23.43 2.37 -7.74
C LEU A 175 24.32 2.73 -8.94
N LEU A 176 25.16 3.75 -8.80
CA LEU A 176 26.15 4.09 -9.82
C LEU A 176 27.15 2.94 -9.96
N LEU A 177 27.51 2.63 -11.20
CA LEU A 177 28.51 1.66 -11.58
C LEU A 177 29.71 2.33 -12.24
N LYS A 178 30.83 1.63 -12.25
CA LYS A 178 32.07 2.11 -12.86
C LYS A 178 31.85 2.38 -14.35
N GLY A 179 32.16 3.60 -14.79
CA GLY A 179 31.99 4.02 -16.17
C GLY A 179 30.64 4.67 -16.48
N ASP A 180 29.73 4.79 -15.51
CA ASP A 180 28.49 5.55 -15.68
C ASP A 180 28.81 7.04 -15.90
N LYS A 181 28.27 7.60 -16.98
CA LYS A 181 28.46 9.02 -17.37
C LYS A 181 27.17 9.83 -17.31
N GLU A 182 26.06 9.19 -16.97
CA GLU A 182 24.73 9.78 -16.99
C GLU A 182 24.29 10.09 -15.56
N LEU A 183 23.96 11.35 -15.30
CA LEU A 183 23.44 11.82 -14.01
C LEU A 183 22.08 12.46 -14.25
N GLU A 184 21.09 12.04 -13.48
CA GLU A 184 19.72 12.54 -13.60
C GLU A 184 19.38 13.44 -12.42
N LEU A 185 18.92 14.66 -12.73
CA LEU A 185 18.52 15.68 -11.78
C LEU A 185 17.18 16.27 -12.23
N VAL A 186 16.26 16.46 -11.30
CA VAL A 186 14.94 17.06 -11.55
C VAL A 186 14.88 18.46 -10.96
N LEU A 187 14.53 19.43 -11.80
CA LEU A 187 14.27 20.80 -11.37
C LEU A 187 12.81 20.95 -10.93
N LEU A 188 12.60 21.39 -9.69
CA LEU A 188 11.29 21.71 -9.15
C LEU A 188 10.98 23.19 -9.33
N CYS A 189 9.83 23.47 -9.94
CA CYS A 189 9.31 24.83 -10.14
C CYS A 189 7.96 24.99 -9.43
N SER A 190 7.67 26.18 -8.93
CA SER A 190 6.35 26.53 -8.35
C SER A 190 5.23 26.52 -9.38
N ASN A 191 5.58 26.88 -10.62
CA ASN A 191 4.68 26.97 -11.75
C ASN A 191 5.20 26.09 -12.90
N TRP A 192 4.30 25.72 -13.82
CA TRP A 192 4.66 24.93 -15.00
C TRP A 192 5.84 25.57 -15.76
N PRO A 193 6.95 24.84 -15.97
CA PRO A 193 8.14 25.42 -16.59
C PRO A 193 7.82 25.79 -18.05
N THR A 194 7.95 27.07 -18.37
CA THR A 194 7.82 27.56 -19.76
C THR A 194 9.16 27.45 -20.48
N VAL A 195 9.16 27.19 -21.79
CA VAL A 195 10.38 27.10 -22.63
C VAL A 195 11.25 28.35 -22.50
N THR A 196 10.64 29.52 -22.29
CA THR A 196 11.34 30.79 -22.04
C THR A 196 12.10 30.81 -20.72
N LEU A 197 11.57 30.20 -19.66
CA LEU A 197 12.25 30.05 -18.37
C LEU A 197 13.48 29.15 -18.53
N LEU A 198 13.31 27.99 -19.17
CA LEU A 198 14.41 27.05 -19.43
C LEU A 198 15.51 27.70 -20.28
N ASN A 199 15.15 28.39 -21.37
CA ASN A 199 16.13 29.11 -22.20
C ASN A 199 16.84 30.23 -21.44
N ARG A 200 16.14 30.95 -20.56
CA ARG A 200 16.77 31.98 -19.70
C ARG A 200 17.74 31.37 -18.69
N MET A 201 17.39 30.20 -18.15
CA MET A 201 18.29 29.47 -17.26
C MET A 201 19.53 29.02 -18.03
N VAL A 202 19.35 28.32 -19.17
CA VAL A 202 20.41 27.73 -20.01
C VAL A 202 21.31 28.78 -20.69
N ASN A 203 20.77 29.92 -21.14
CA ASN A 203 21.57 30.94 -21.85
C ASN A 203 22.33 31.88 -20.90
N GLY A 204 22.02 31.88 -19.61
CA GLY A 204 22.80 32.63 -18.63
C GLY A 204 24.13 31.92 -18.38
N LYS A 205 25.26 32.52 -18.82
CA LYS A 205 26.66 32.11 -18.56
C LYS A 205 26.83 31.01 -17.50
N TRP A 206 26.74 29.73 -17.89
CA TRP A 206 27.09 28.59 -17.01
C TRP A 206 28.59 28.31 -17.03
N THR A 207 29.28 28.82 -18.04
CA THR A 207 30.70 28.59 -18.32
C THR A 207 31.65 29.33 -17.37
N GLU A 208 31.15 30.17 -16.47
CA GLU A 208 31.96 30.89 -15.47
C GLU A 208 31.87 30.24 -14.07
N LEU A 209 31.09 29.16 -13.88
CA LEU A 209 30.83 28.53 -12.57
C LEU A 209 31.12 27.01 -12.53
N ILE A 210 31.72 26.46 -13.59
CA ILE A 210 32.28 25.10 -13.67
C ILE A 210 33.78 25.25 -13.95
#